data_AF-A0A1H5I6K0-F1
#
_entry.id   AF-A0A1H5I6K0-F1
#
_cell.length_a   1.000
_cell.length_b   1.000
_cell.length_c   1.000
_cell.angle_alpha   90.00
_cell.angle_beta   90.00
_cell.angle_gamma   90.00
#
_symmetry.space_group_name_H-M   'P 1'
#
loop_
_entity.id
_entity.type
_entity.pdbx_description
1 polymer ?
#
loop_
_entity_poly.entity_id
_entity_poly.type
_entity_poly.pdbx_seq_one_letter_code
_entity_poly.pdbx_strand_id
1 'polypeptide(L)'
;MAHPLKAKLVGNNRQAAANRESRVTPQWPSYQGTSQFVGTSASGKVTVYVDPTLGAPALQNAHDLVMDADRVVAANDALFGTPGGSVDVVVFALGGATDGTGGADHMGCDYTSGAAIELCASFGNSARVSALFEAELSECSMGGNLCGVSTGEALSRWCAAVIGSNALSDFATAPQWAQDGMPDYVNQTDPTDQHADSTGCGMAFLSWLMSQGYGLDQIAQAMGTSGDAGTLAQLYANLTADAASNAWPSFLAAAEALSNGITNDDPFGGAAQPAQLAHLAPWTVELAGKVFSVILADIAAGKQEHQIVASVRAAMVGARSAKHAGAAVCQTRSRRLRPPARAA
;
A
#
# COMPACT_ATOMS: atom_id res chain seq x y z
N MET A 1 57.02 -24.53 -23.03
CA MET A 1 56.19 -23.38 -23.44
C MET A 1 54.98 -23.36 -22.52
N ALA A 2 54.94 -22.42 -21.58
CA ALA A 2 53.87 -22.27 -20.60
C ALA A 2 53.47 -20.79 -20.58
N HIS A 3 52.21 -20.51 -20.90
CA HIS A 3 51.64 -19.16 -20.88
C HIS A 3 51.08 -18.85 -19.49
N PRO A 4 51.40 -17.68 -18.89
CA PRO A 4 50.70 -17.20 -17.70
C PRO A 4 49.45 -16.40 -18.09
N LEU A 5 48.30 -16.75 -17.49
CA LEU A 5 47.04 -16.01 -17.58
C LEU A 5 47.11 -14.77 -16.68
N LYS A 6 46.99 -13.57 -17.26
CA LYS A 6 46.76 -12.32 -16.52
C LYS A 6 45.26 -12.17 -16.22
N ALA A 7 44.88 -12.19 -14.95
CA ALA A 7 43.56 -11.78 -14.51
C ALA A 7 43.44 -10.24 -14.60
N LYS A 8 42.46 -9.75 -15.35
CA LYS A 8 42.02 -8.35 -15.30
C LYS A 8 41.18 -8.15 -14.04
N LEU A 9 41.68 -7.37 -13.08
CA LEU A 9 40.82 -6.74 -12.07
C LEU A 9 39.96 -5.69 -12.80
N VAL A 10 38.66 -5.95 -12.92
CA VAL A 10 37.67 -4.94 -13.28
C VAL A 10 37.26 -4.24 -12.00
N GLY A 11 37.77 -3.03 -11.80
CA GLY A 11 37.35 -2.16 -10.72
C GLY A 11 35.96 -1.59 -11.00
N ASN A 12 35.01 -1.84 -10.10
CA ASN A 12 33.72 -1.14 -10.04
C ASN A 12 33.22 -0.87 -8.60
N ASN A 13 34.01 -1.12 -7.56
CA ASN A 13 33.55 -0.94 -6.16
C ASN A 13 33.71 0.48 -5.59
N ARG A 14 34.43 1.38 -6.27
CA ARG A 14 34.65 2.76 -5.74
C ARG A 14 33.50 3.72 -6.03
N GLN A 15 32.71 3.48 -7.09
CA GLN A 15 31.60 4.36 -7.47
C GLN A 15 30.35 4.12 -6.61
N ALA A 16 30.11 2.87 -6.19
CA ALA A 16 29.05 2.54 -5.23
C ALA A 16 29.36 3.04 -3.81
N ALA A 17 30.64 3.07 -3.42
CA ALA A 17 31.07 3.63 -2.12
C ALA A 17 31.00 5.17 -2.11
N ALA A 18 31.37 5.84 -3.21
CA ALA A 18 31.31 7.30 -3.31
C ALA A 18 29.86 7.85 -3.29
N ASN A 19 28.88 7.08 -3.76
CA ASN A 19 27.45 7.45 -3.65
C ASN A 19 26.86 7.25 -2.24
N ARG A 20 27.58 6.62 -1.30
CA ARG A 20 27.15 6.49 0.10
C ARG A 20 27.48 7.73 0.95
N GLU A 21 28.40 8.58 0.50
CA GLU A 21 29.00 9.64 1.34
C GLU A 21 28.36 11.04 1.18
N SER A 22 27.32 11.23 0.37
CA SER A 22 26.76 12.57 0.13
C SER A 22 25.24 12.73 0.25
N ARG A 23 24.50 11.74 0.77
CA ARG A 23 23.11 11.98 1.15
C ARG A 23 23.07 12.52 2.57
N VAL A 24 22.51 13.71 2.70
CA VAL A 24 22.13 14.26 4.01
C VAL A 24 20.99 13.38 4.50
N THR A 25 21.22 12.64 5.59
CA THR A 25 20.17 11.92 6.30
C THR A 25 19.07 12.91 6.68
N PRO A 26 17.80 12.60 6.41
CA PRO A 26 16.70 13.47 6.85
C PRO A 26 16.69 13.61 8.38
N GLN A 27 16.07 14.68 8.87
CA GLN A 27 15.72 14.77 10.28
C GLN A 27 14.48 13.91 10.49
N TRP A 28 14.62 12.90 11.33
CA TRP A 28 13.53 11.99 11.65
C TRP A 28 12.62 12.59 12.74
N PRO A 29 11.29 12.41 12.65
CA PRO A 29 10.32 12.88 13.65
C PRO A 29 10.73 12.59 15.10
N SER A 30 11.06 11.33 15.39
CA SER A 30 11.34 10.84 16.75
C SER A 30 12.67 10.10 16.87
N TYR A 31 13.17 9.46 15.81
CA TYR A 31 14.40 8.67 15.86
C TYR A 31 15.65 9.54 16.05
N GLN A 32 16.25 9.43 17.23
CA GLN A 32 17.45 10.19 17.63
C GLN A 32 18.78 9.47 17.36
N GLY A 33 18.74 8.26 16.78
CA GLY A 33 19.91 7.44 16.54
C GLY A 33 20.67 7.79 15.25
N THR A 34 21.70 7.01 14.93
CA THR A 34 22.39 7.11 13.65
C THR A 34 21.82 6.07 12.68
N SER A 35 20.97 6.50 11.77
CA SER A 35 20.35 5.62 10.78
C SER A 35 21.37 5.17 9.72
N GLN A 36 21.34 3.89 9.36
CA GLN A 36 22.14 3.32 8.29
C GLN A 36 21.33 3.29 6.98
N PHE A 37 21.88 3.87 5.91
CA PHE A 37 21.32 3.73 4.56
C PHE A 37 21.33 2.27 4.09
N VAL A 38 20.19 1.80 3.59
CA VAL A 38 20.01 0.42 3.10
C VAL A 38 19.91 0.41 1.57
N GLY A 39 19.08 1.26 0.98
CA GLY A 39 18.88 1.31 -0.46
C GLY A 39 17.88 2.35 -0.91
N THR A 40 17.72 2.47 -2.22
CA THR A 40 16.64 3.23 -2.85
C THR A 40 15.88 2.28 -3.76
N SER A 41 14.55 2.39 -3.79
CA SER A 41 13.70 1.62 -4.70
C SER A 41 14.08 1.86 -6.16
N ALA A 42 13.67 0.96 -7.07
CA ALA A 42 14.11 1.02 -8.47
C ALA A 42 13.60 2.27 -9.19
N SER A 43 12.43 2.78 -8.81
CA SER A 43 11.89 4.05 -9.33
C SER A 43 12.61 5.30 -8.80
N GLY A 44 13.38 5.18 -7.70
CA GLY A 44 13.97 6.32 -7.01
C GLY A 44 13.02 7.04 -6.05
N LYS A 45 11.78 6.55 -5.88
CA LYS A 45 10.75 7.21 -5.06
C LYS A 45 10.94 7.00 -3.56
N VAL A 46 11.48 5.86 -3.14
CA VAL A 46 11.61 5.53 -1.72
C VAL A 46 13.06 5.24 -1.39
N THR A 47 13.59 5.97 -0.42
CA THR A 47 14.93 5.71 0.13
C THR A 47 14.79 5.16 1.54
N VAL A 48 15.40 4.01 1.81
CA VAL A 48 15.20 3.29 3.08
C VAL A 48 16.48 3.30 3.90
N TYR A 49 16.31 3.59 5.18
CA TYR A 49 17.28 3.54 6.24
C TYR A 49 16.81 2.57 7.34
N VAL A 50 17.72 2.19 8.23
CA VAL A 50 17.43 1.31 9.36
C VAL A 50 18.21 1.76 10.59
N ASP A 51 17.69 1.52 11.78
CA ASP A 51 18.49 1.55 13.01
C ASP A 51 19.45 0.34 13.03
N PRO A 52 20.76 0.55 12.85
CA PRO A 52 21.72 -0.56 12.77
C PRO A 52 21.87 -1.32 14.09
N THR A 53 21.45 -0.72 15.22
CA THR A 53 21.58 -1.36 16.54
C THR A 53 20.64 -2.55 16.72
N LEU A 54 19.58 -2.64 15.92
CA LEU A 54 18.61 -3.74 15.92
C LEU A 54 19.09 -4.99 15.15
N GLY A 55 20.23 -4.89 14.45
CA GLY A 55 20.90 -6.01 13.81
C GLY A 55 20.17 -6.57 12.58
N ALA A 56 20.44 -7.84 12.28
CA ALA A 56 20.00 -8.49 11.04
C ALA A 56 18.47 -8.53 10.83
N PRO A 57 17.61 -8.72 11.87
CA PRO A 57 16.16 -8.73 11.66
C PRO A 57 15.61 -7.40 11.12
N ALA A 58 16.01 -6.26 11.69
CA ALA A 58 15.59 -4.95 11.20
C ALA A 58 16.17 -4.66 9.81
N LEU A 59 17.43 -5.04 9.57
CA LEU A 59 18.06 -4.90 8.25
C LEU A 59 17.31 -5.71 7.18
N GLN A 60 16.78 -6.89 7.52
CA GLN A 60 15.94 -7.68 6.63
C GLN A 60 14.62 -6.97 6.31
N ASN A 61 13.92 -6.42 7.32
CA ASN A 61 12.72 -5.62 7.08
C ASN A 61 13.00 -4.46 6.11
N ALA A 62 14.09 -3.72 6.32
CA ALA A 62 14.46 -2.60 5.47
C ALA A 62 14.84 -3.03 4.04
N HIS A 63 15.55 -4.15 3.86
CA HIS A 63 15.84 -4.70 2.53
C HIS A 63 14.57 -5.13 1.79
N ASP A 64 13.65 -5.79 2.49
CA ASP A 64 12.37 -6.21 1.91
C ASP A 64 11.52 -5.00 1.51
N LEU A 65 11.51 -3.95 2.34
CA LEU A 65 10.83 -2.70 2.02
C LEU A 65 11.42 -2.04 0.76
N VAL A 66 12.74 -1.99 0.59
CA VAL A 66 13.37 -1.47 -0.65
C VAL A 66 12.86 -2.22 -1.89
N MET A 67 12.63 -3.53 -1.78
CA MET A 67 12.15 -4.36 -2.91
C MET A 67 10.65 -4.20 -3.17
N ASP A 68 9.84 -3.96 -2.13
CA ASP A 68 8.38 -3.85 -2.23
C ASP A 68 7.88 -2.42 -2.44
N ALA A 69 8.68 -1.41 -2.09
CA ALA A 69 8.29 0.01 -2.09
C ALA A 69 7.65 0.48 -3.40
N ASP A 70 8.18 0.09 -4.56
CA ASP A 70 7.62 0.51 -5.85
C ASP A 70 6.23 -0.09 -6.13
N ARG A 71 5.91 -1.27 -5.58
CA ARG A 71 4.56 -1.84 -5.66
C ARG A 71 3.59 -1.01 -4.81
N VAL A 72 4.01 -0.67 -3.59
CA VAL A 72 3.22 0.13 -2.64
C VAL A 72 2.93 1.51 -3.24
N VAL A 73 3.97 2.24 -3.66
CA VAL A 73 3.84 3.56 -4.32
C VAL A 73 2.92 3.49 -5.55
N ALA A 74 3.08 2.51 -6.44
CA ALA A 74 2.25 2.42 -7.63
C ALA A 74 0.77 2.15 -7.32
N ALA A 75 0.48 1.41 -6.24
CA ALA A 75 -0.89 1.17 -5.81
C ALA A 75 -1.49 2.40 -5.12
N ASN A 76 -0.71 3.10 -4.31
CA ASN A 76 -1.09 4.35 -3.68
C ASN A 76 -1.40 5.44 -4.73
N ASP A 77 -0.49 5.68 -5.68
CA ASP A 77 -0.68 6.60 -6.80
C ASP A 77 -1.97 6.30 -7.58
N ALA A 78 -2.33 5.01 -7.72
CA ALA A 78 -3.55 4.59 -8.39
C ALA A 78 -4.81 4.92 -7.58
N LEU A 79 -4.79 4.75 -6.26
CA LEU A 79 -5.91 5.13 -5.38
C LEU A 79 -6.15 6.64 -5.42
N PHE A 80 -5.09 7.43 -5.25
CA PHE A 80 -5.19 8.89 -5.22
C PHE A 80 -5.26 9.55 -6.61
N GLY A 81 -5.08 8.77 -7.68
CA GLY A 81 -5.22 9.23 -9.07
C GLY A 81 -4.13 10.20 -9.54
N THR A 82 -3.10 10.44 -8.72
CA THR A 82 -1.97 11.32 -9.04
C THR A 82 -0.65 10.73 -8.53
N PRO A 83 0.47 10.89 -9.25
CA PRO A 83 1.76 10.46 -8.76
C PRO A 83 2.21 11.25 -7.53
N GLY A 84 2.57 10.55 -6.46
CA GLY A 84 3.12 11.12 -5.24
C GLY A 84 4.58 11.61 -5.36
N GLY A 85 5.09 12.17 -4.28
CA GLY A 85 6.48 12.62 -4.13
C GLY A 85 7.47 11.49 -3.83
N SER A 86 8.73 11.86 -3.59
CA SER A 86 9.73 10.94 -3.04
C SER A 86 9.74 11.04 -1.52
N VAL A 87 10.03 9.93 -0.85
CA VAL A 87 10.11 9.84 0.61
C VAL A 87 11.38 9.13 1.07
N ASP A 88 11.85 9.51 2.25
CA ASP A 88 12.85 8.80 3.03
C ASP A 88 12.15 8.05 4.17
N VAL A 89 12.55 6.81 4.41
CA VAL A 89 11.92 5.91 5.38
C VAL A 89 12.97 5.35 6.33
N VAL A 90 12.71 5.32 7.63
CA VAL A 90 13.55 4.60 8.61
C VAL A 90 12.78 3.50 9.31
N VAL A 91 13.38 2.30 9.37
CA VAL A 91 12.87 1.18 10.17
C VAL A 91 13.63 1.11 11.49
N PHE A 92 12.93 1.25 12.63
CA PHE A 92 13.54 1.24 13.95
C PHE A 92 12.56 0.74 15.03
N ALA A 93 13.00 0.73 16.29
CA ALA A 93 12.16 0.32 17.41
C ALA A 93 11.27 1.46 17.91
N LEU A 94 10.31 1.88 17.08
CA LEU A 94 9.32 2.90 17.44
C LEU A 94 8.55 2.45 18.69
N GLY A 95 8.47 3.32 19.70
CA GLY A 95 7.91 2.99 21.01
C GLY A 95 8.67 1.89 21.78
N GLY A 96 9.88 1.52 21.35
CA GLY A 96 10.65 0.38 21.88
C GLY A 96 10.18 -0.99 21.38
N ALA A 97 9.20 -1.05 20.47
CA ALA A 97 8.65 -2.28 19.91
C ALA A 97 9.44 -2.77 18.70
N THR A 98 9.42 -4.08 18.44
CA THR A 98 10.08 -4.72 17.27
C THR A 98 9.20 -5.79 16.61
N ASP A 99 7.91 -5.82 16.97
CA ASP A 99 6.86 -6.65 16.38
C ASP A 99 5.91 -5.83 15.47
N GLY A 100 6.18 -4.53 15.31
CA GLY A 100 5.38 -3.59 14.54
C GLY A 100 4.16 -3.07 15.27
N THR A 101 4.00 -3.32 16.56
CA THR A 101 2.90 -2.75 17.38
C THR A 101 3.12 -1.28 17.73
N GLY A 102 4.34 -0.77 17.56
CA GLY A 102 4.64 0.65 17.72
C GLY A 102 4.01 1.53 16.63
N GLY A 103 3.48 0.97 15.55
CA GLY A 103 2.86 1.72 14.46
C GLY A 103 3.88 2.35 13.51
N ALA A 104 3.53 3.51 12.99
CA ALA A 104 4.38 4.35 12.17
C ALA A 104 4.08 5.83 12.47
N ASP A 105 4.95 6.71 11.97
CA ASP A 105 4.88 8.15 12.22
C ASP A 105 5.50 8.93 11.05
N HIS A 106 5.11 10.18 10.86
CA HIS A 106 5.69 11.13 9.92
C HIS A 106 5.31 12.56 10.30
N MET A 107 6.04 13.55 9.79
CA MET A 107 5.79 14.96 10.13
C MET A 107 4.94 15.68 9.08
N GLY A 108 3.62 15.58 9.16
CA GLY A 108 2.70 16.42 8.37
C GLY A 108 2.23 15.78 7.07
N CYS A 109 1.15 16.30 6.49
CA CYS A 109 0.32 15.53 5.56
C CYS A 109 0.74 15.65 4.08
N ASP A 110 2.00 15.92 3.77
CA ASP A 110 2.45 16.09 2.39
C ASP A 110 3.88 15.60 2.15
N TYR A 111 4.27 15.50 0.88
CA TYR A 111 5.61 15.10 0.47
C TYR A 111 6.71 16.15 0.70
N THR A 112 6.42 17.27 1.38
CA THR A 112 7.40 18.31 1.69
C THR A 112 7.80 18.26 3.16
N SER A 113 6.82 18.18 4.04
CA SER A 113 6.97 18.09 5.49
C SER A 113 6.96 16.63 5.98
N GLY A 114 6.07 15.80 5.43
CA GLY A 114 5.84 14.40 5.83
C GLY A 114 6.75 13.38 5.15
N ALA A 115 7.62 13.81 4.25
CA ALA A 115 8.45 12.89 3.47
C ALA A 115 9.52 12.12 4.27
N ALA A 116 9.66 12.37 5.58
CA ALA A 116 10.47 11.57 6.49
C ALA A 116 9.56 10.65 7.31
N ILE A 117 9.43 9.40 6.85
CA ILE A 117 8.53 8.39 7.40
C ILE A 117 9.30 7.45 8.36
N GLU A 118 8.69 7.18 9.50
CA GLU A 118 9.20 6.34 10.59
C GLU A 118 8.35 5.10 10.76
N LEU A 119 8.95 3.92 10.64
CA LEU A 119 8.23 2.64 10.73
C LEU A 119 8.74 1.81 11.91
N CYS A 120 7.82 1.28 12.71
CA CYS A 120 8.16 0.25 13.68
C CYS A 120 8.68 -1.01 12.96
N ALA A 121 9.84 -1.50 13.39
CA ALA A 121 10.36 -2.77 12.94
C ALA A 121 9.39 -3.90 13.31
N SER A 122 9.27 -4.91 12.44
CA SER A 122 8.47 -6.11 12.70
C SER A 122 9.26 -7.35 12.30
N PHE A 123 10.00 -7.89 13.27
CA PHE A 123 10.94 -8.97 13.04
C PHE A 123 10.25 -10.21 12.49
N GLY A 124 10.71 -10.67 11.33
CA GLY A 124 10.12 -11.82 10.63
C GLY A 124 8.81 -11.52 9.90
N ASN A 125 8.31 -10.29 9.92
CA ASN A 125 7.08 -9.89 9.25
C ASN A 125 7.23 -8.59 8.44
N SER A 126 7.97 -8.68 7.33
CA SER A 126 8.18 -7.54 6.43
C SER A 126 6.88 -7.05 5.75
N ALA A 127 5.86 -7.90 5.62
CA ALA A 127 4.56 -7.49 5.08
C ALA A 127 3.88 -6.44 5.98
N ARG A 128 4.02 -6.58 7.31
CA ARG A 128 3.56 -5.57 8.27
C ARG A 128 4.28 -4.23 8.08
N VAL A 129 5.60 -4.25 7.87
CA VAL A 129 6.40 -3.04 7.61
C VAL A 129 5.97 -2.36 6.31
N SER A 130 5.69 -3.11 5.24
CA SER A 130 5.11 -2.55 4.01
C SER A 130 3.73 -1.94 4.22
N ALA A 131 2.90 -2.53 5.09
CA ALA A 131 1.56 -2.00 5.37
C ALA A 131 1.63 -0.74 6.24
N LEU A 132 2.54 -0.68 7.22
CA LEU A 132 2.84 0.53 7.98
C LEU A 132 3.33 1.64 7.04
N PHE A 133 4.22 1.31 6.10
CA PHE A 133 4.68 2.25 5.07
C PHE A 133 3.51 2.81 4.24
N GLU A 134 2.57 1.96 3.83
CA GLU A 134 1.42 2.41 3.04
C GLU A 134 0.48 3.36 3.81
N ALA A 135 0.29 3.15 5.12
CA ALA A 135 -0.52 4.03 5.94
C ALA A 135 0.05 5.47 5.88
N GLU A 136 1.33 5.63 6.22
CA GLU A 136 1.99 6.95 6.21
C GLU A 136 2.12 7.54 4.80
N LEU A 137 2.39 6.71 3.79
CA LEU A 137 2.47 7.16 2.40
C LEU A 137 1.13 7.71 1.91
N SER A 138 0.02 7.09 2.29
CA SER A 138 -1.33 7.56 1.97
C SER A 138 -1.60 8.93 2.55
N GLU A 139 -1.12 9.20 3.75
CA GLU A 139 -1.29 10.51 4.39
C GLU A 139 -0.49 11.60 3.68
N CYS A 140 0.72 11.30 3.18
CA CYS A 140 1.44 12.20 2.29
C CYS A 140 0.65 12.48 0.99
N SER A 141 -0.09 11.49 0.47
CA SER A 141 -0.93 11.62 -0.72
C SER A 141 -2.22 12.42 -0.50
N MET A 142 -2.60 12.68 0.76
CA MET A 142 -3.76 13.53 1.11
C MET A 142 -3.47 15.03 0.94
N GLY A 143 -2.27 15.41 0.50
CA GLY A 143 -2.01 16.71 -0.11
C GLY A 143 -2.02 17.89 0.87
N GLY A 144 -1.55 17.68 2.09
CA GLY A 144 -1.39 18.69 3.13
C GLY A 144 -2.56 18.79 4.11
N ASN A 145 -3.53 17.87 4.02
CA ASN A 145 -4.68 17.79 4.92
C ASN A 145 -4.87 16.34 5.41
N LEU A 146 -5.75 16.17 6.39
CA LEU A 146 -6.33 14.92 6.89
C LEU A 146 -5.45 14.04 7.80
N CYS A 147 -4.12 14.02 7.66
CA CYS A 147 -3.27 13.06 8.39
C CYS A 147 -3.43 13.10 9.92
N GLY A 148 -3.66 14.28 10.52
CA GLY A 148 -3.82 14.42 11.96
C GLY A 148 -5.26 14.37 12.49
N VAL A 149 -6.23 13.89 11.69
CA VAL A 149 -7.64 13.82 12.07
C VAL A 149 -8.25 12.46 11.74
N SER A 150 -9.35 12.12 12.40
CA SER A 150 -9.95 10.78 12.32
C SER A 150 -10.34 10.33 10.91
N THR A 151 -10.68 11.27 10.02
CA THR A 151 -11.04 10.94 8.62
C THR A 151 -9.82 10.53 7.80
N GLY A 152 -8.66 11.16 8.00
CA GLY A 152 -7.42 10.78 7.34
C GLY A 152 -6.89 9.45 7.86
N GLU A 153 -6.84 9.29 9.18
CA GLU A 153 -6.44 8.02 9.82
C GLU A 153 -7.29 6.83 9.35
N ALA A 154 -8.61 7.00 9.23
CA ALA A 154 -9.47 5.95 8.69
C ALA A 154 -9.15 5.64 7.21
N LEU A 155 -8.87 6.66 6.40
CA LEU A 155 -8.53 6.48 4.98
C LEU A 155 -7.16 5.81 4.82
N SER A 156 -6.14 6.25 5.55
CA SER A 156 -4.78 5.70 5.48
C SER A 156 -4.74 4.23 5.90
N ARG A 157 -5.48 3.88 6.96
CA ARG A 157 -5.67 2.48 7.37
C ARG A 157 -6.40 1.63 6.34
N TRP A 158 -7.37 2.19 5.62
CA TRP A 158 -8.03 1.48 4.53
C TRP A 158 -7.10 1.22 3.34
N CYS A 159 -6.29 2.21 2.95
CA CYS A 159 -5.25 2.04 1.95
C CYS A 159 -4.27 0.92 2.36
N ALA A 160 -3.78 0.96 3.61
CA ALA A 160 -2.91 -0.07 4.16
C ALA A 160 -3.57 -1.46 4.22
N ALA A 161 -4.85 -1.54 4.58
CA ALA A 161 -5.59 -2.80 4.61
C ALA A 161 -5.70 -3.42 3.20
N VAL A 162 -5.98 -2.62 2.17
CA VAL A 162 -6.11 -3.12 0.79
C VAL A 162 -4.74 -3.47 0.20
N ILE A 163 -3.78 -2.55 0.23
CA ILE A 163 -2.47 -2.69 -0.43
C ILE A 163 -1.54 -3.63 0.34
N GLY A 164 -1.67 -3.67 1.67
CA GLY A 164 -0.93 -4.55 2.58
C GLY A 164 -1.58 -5.90 2.81
N SER A 165 -2.68 -6.24 2.11
CA SER A 165 -3.43 -7.50 2.30
C SER A 165 -3.83 -7.73 3.77
N ASN A 166 -4.25 -6.65 4.43
CA ASN A 166 -4.70 -6.61 5.82
C ASN A 166 -3.66 -7.11 6.85
N ALA A 167 -2.37 -6.86 6.60
CA ALA A 167 -1.28 -7.22 7.53
C ALA A 167 -1.32 -6.47 8.89
N LEU A 168 -2.19 -5.47 9.02
CA LEU A 168 -2.44 -4.67 10.23
C LEU A 168 -3.78 -4.97 10.88
N SER A 169 -4.39 -6.15 10.62
CA SER A 169 -5.73 -6.48 11.13
C SER A 169 -5.88 -6.39 12.65
N ASP A 170 -4.78 -6.51 13.39
CA ASP A 170 -4.73 -6.38 14.85
C ASP A 170 -4.84 -4.92 15.35
N PHE A 171 -4.70 -3.92 14.47
CA PHE A 171 -4.99 -2.53 14.80
C PHE A 171 -6.49 -2.22 14.84
N ALA A 172 -7.37 -3.18 14.54
CA ALA A 172 -8.81 -2.94 14.38
C ALA A 172 -9.45 -2.16 15.52
N THR A 173 -10.19 -1.10 15.19
CA THR A 173 -10.85 -0.20 16.16
C THR A 173 -12.36 -0.14 16.00
N ALA A 174 -12.92 -0.52 14.84
CA ALA A 174 -14.37 -0.57 14.65
C ALA A 174 -15.12 -1.44 15.69
N PRO A 175 -14.58 -2.59 16.16
CA PRO A 175 -15.22 -3.36 17.22
C PRO A 175 -15.34 -2.62 18.55
N GLN A 176 -14.37 -1.76 18.89
CA GLN A 176 -14.40 -0.95 20.11
C GLN A 176 -15.46 0.14 19.99
N TRP A 177 -15.44 0.88 18.87
CA TRP A 177 -16.46 1.88 18.55
C TRP A 177 -17.89 1.33 18.67
N ALA A 178 -18.12 0.11 18.18
CA ALA A 178 -19.40 -0.56 18.29
C ALA A 178 -19.78 -0.92 19.75
N GLN A 179 -18.81 -1.37 20.55
CA GLN A 179 -19.01 -1.69 21.97
C GLN A 179 -19.33 -0.46 22.81
N ASP A 180 -18.77 0.69 22.45
CA ASP A 180 -18.96 1.96 23.15
C ASP A 180 -20.25 2.69 22.74
N GLY A 181 -21.13 2.01 22.01
CA GLY A 181 -22.47 2.50 21.67
C GLY A 181 -22.54 3.28 20.36
N MET A 182 -21.55 3.10 19.47
CA MET A 182 -21.50 3.71 18.13
C MET A 182 -21.63 5.24 18.16
N PRO A 183 -20.75 5.99 18.86
CA PRO A 183 -20.76 7.44 18.82
C PRO A 183 -20.62 7.97 17.38
N ASP A 184 -21.32 9.06 17.06
CA ASP A 184 -21.35 9.65 15.72
C ASP A 184 -20.07 10.46 15.44
N TYR A 185 -19.20 9.89 14.61
CA TYR A 185 -18.06 10.58 13.98
C TYR A 185 -18.22 10.63 12.44
N VAL A 186 -19.44 10.43 11.95
CA VAL A 186 -19.76 10.62 10.53
C VAL A 186 -20.10 12.07 10.24
N ASN A 187 -20.85 12.71 11.14
CA ASN A 187 -21.26 14.11 11.03
C ASN A 187 -20.23 15.10 11.59
N GLN A 188 -19.13 14.61 12.17
CA GLN A 188 -18.08 15.44 12.75
C GLN A 188 -16.72 14.78 12.54
N THR A 189 -15.69 15.60 12.41
CA THR A 189 -14.30 15.16 12.34
C THR A 189 -13.65 15.38 13.69
N ASP A 190 -13.06 14.32 14.25
CA ASP A 190 -12.28 14.41 15.48
C ASP A 190 -10.93 15.06 15.15
N PRO A 191 -10.49 16.14 15.82
CA PRO A 191 -9.23 16.82 15.52
C PRO A 191 -7.98 16.04 15.95
N THR A 192 -8.09 14.70 16.03
CA THR A 192 -7.00 13.77 16.29
C THR A 192 -7.26 12.44 15.57
N ASP A 193 -6.18 11.81 15.18
CA ASP A 193 -6.02 10.45 14.63
C ASP A 193 -5.90 9.36 15.72
N GLN A 194 -5.65 9.73 16.98
CA GLN A 194 -5.32 8.77 18.05
C GLN A 194 -6.52 8.15 18.76
N HIS A 195 -7.75 8.61 18.47
CA HIS A 195 -8.95 8.16 19.16
C HIS A 195 -9.57 6.93 18.49
N ALA A 196 -9.57 5.80 19.20
CA ALA A 196 -10.07 4.53 18.66
C ALA A 196 -11.52 4.61 18.17
N ASP A 197 -12.41 5.32 18.87
CA ASP A 197 -13.82 5.40 18.48
C ASP A 197 -14.03 6.19 17.18
N SER A 198 -13.35 7.31 17.00
CA SER A 198 -13.50 8.14 15.80
C SER A 198 -12.89 7.45 14.58
N THR A 199 -11.72 6.84 14.74
CA THR A 199 -11.10 6.00 13.72
C THR A 199 -11.95 4.77 13.42
N GLY A 200 -12.46 4.07 14.44
CA GLY A 200 -13.30 2.87 14.28
C GLY A 200 -14.62 3.16 13.56
N CYS A 201 -15.27 4.28 13.88
CA CYS A 201 -16.43 4.79 13.15
C CYS A 201 -16.11 5.01 11.67
N GLY A 202 -14.97 5.67 11.39
CA GLY A 202 -14.51 5.91 10.02
C GLY A 202 -14.21 4.63 9.25
N MET A 203 -13.50 3.68 9.86
CA MET A 203 -13.20 2.38 9.25
C MET A 203 -14.48 1.65 8.84
N ALA A 204 -15.44 1.52 9.76
CA ALA A 204 -16.73 0.86 9.49
C ALA A 204 -17.57 1.62 8.44
N PHE A 205 -17.55 2.96 8.47
CA PHE A 205 -18.28 3.78 7.49
C PHE A 205 -17.73 3.63 6.07
N LEU A 206 -16.41 3.64 5.92
CA LEU A 206 -15.77 3.42 4.63
C LEU A 206 -15.98 1.97 4.13
N SER A 207 -15.96 0.97 5.01
CA SER A 207 -16.41 -0.41 4.68
C SER A 207 -17.82 -0.41 4.10
N TRP A 208 -18.74 0.31 4.74
CA TRP A 208 -20.12 0.42 4.29
C TRP A 208 -20.21 1.07 2.91
N LEU A 209 -19.57 2.22 2.68
CA LEU A 209 -19.53 2.86 1.36
C LEU A 209 -18.98 1.91 0.28
N MET A 210 -17.89 1.20 0.58
CA MET A 210 -17.34 0.21 -0.33
C MET A 210 -18.34 -0.92 -0.61
N SER A 211 -19.07 -1.41 0.38
CA SER A 211 -20.13 -2.41 0.18
C SER A 211 -21.24 -1.94 -0.77
N GLN A 212 -21.48 -0.62 -0.85
CA GLN A 212 -22.46 -0.01 -1.76
C GLN A 212 -21.93 0.18 -3.20
N GLY A 213 -20.65 -0.14 -3.46
CA GLY A 213 -20.06 -0.06 -4.78
C GLY A 213 -19.15 1.15 -5.01
N TYR A 214 -18.87 1.96 -3.99
CA TYR A 214 -17.93 3.07 -4.09
C TYR A 214 -16.51 2.58 -3.83
N GLY A 215 -15.69 2.52 -4.88
CA GLY A 215 -14.32 2.03 -4.78
C GLY A 215 -13.44 2.90 -3.86
N LEU A 216 -12.41 2.29 -3.26
CA LEU A 216 -11.47 3.00 -2.40
C LEU A 216 -10.75 4.14 -3.14
N ASP A 217 -10.54 4.01 -4.44
CA ASP A 217 -10.01 5.06 -5.31
C ASP A 217 -10.95 6.28 -5.39
N GLN A 218 -12.26 6.05 -5.54
CA GLN A 218 -13.27 7.11 -5.55
C GLN A 218 -13.36 7.80 -4.18
N ILE A 219 -13.29 7.01 -3.10
CA ILE A 219 -13.29 7.50 -1.73
C ILE A 219 -12.04 8.36 -1.48
N ALA A 220 -10.84 7.85 -1.77
CA ALA A 220 -9.57 8.54 -1.54
C ALA A 220 -9.52 9.88 -2.29
N GLN A 221 -9.89 9.89 -3.56
CA GLN A 221 -9.91 11.10 -4.39
C GLN A 221 -10.94 12.12 -3.90
N ALA A 222 -12.12 11.69 -3.45
CA ALA A 222 -13.13 12.59 -2.89
C ALA A 222 -12.70 13.16 -1.54
N MET A 223 -12.17 12.32 -0.63
CA MET A 223 -11.72 12.73 0.68
C MET A 223 -10.54 13.69 0.62
N GLY A 224 -9.53 13.45 -0.22
CA GLY A 224 -8.33 14.28 -0.32
C GLY A 224 -8.58 15.76 -0.64
N THR A 225 -9.79 16.11 -1.09
CA THR A 225 -10.20 17.50 -1.35
C THR A 225 -11.03 18.15 -0.23
N SER A 226 -11.33 17.41 0.84
CA SER A 226 -12.28 17.84 1.88
C SER A 226 -11.67 18.72 2.97
N GLY A 227 -10.34 18.66 3.15
CA GLY A 227 -9.63 19.38 4.23
C GLY A 227 -9.91 18.83 5.63
N ASP A 228 -9.19 19.33 6.64
CA ASP A 228 -9.23 18.78 8.02
C ASP A 228 -10.60 18.89 8.71
N ALA A 229 -11.46 19.79 8.25
CA ALA A 229 -12.83 19.93 8.75
C ALA A 229 -13.86 19.10 7.95
N GLY A 230 -13.40 18.41 6.91
CA GLY A 230 -14.23 17.60 6.02
C GLY A 230 -14.77 16.37 6.73
N THR A 231 -16.09 16.15 6.65
CA THR A 231 -16.76 15.04 7.36
C THR A 231 -17.09 13.87 6.43
N LEU A 232 -17.26 12.68 7.01
CA LEU A 232 -17.70 11.50 6.26
C LEU A 232 -19.12 11.65 5.69
N ALA A 233 -19.97 12.46 6.34
CA ALA A 233 -21.28 12.83 5.80
C ALA A 233 -21.18 13.65 4.50
N GLN A 234 -20.19 14.55 4.41
CA GLN A 234 -19.92 15.31 3.17
C GLN A 234 -19.36 14.39 2.08
N LEU A 235 -18.46 13.47 2.44
CA LEU A 235 -18.00 12.42 1.52
C LEU A 235 -19.17 11.62 0.93
N TYR A 236 -20.07 11.14 1.79
CA TYR A 236 -21.28 10.42 1.36
C TYR A 236 -22.12 11.25 0.40
N ALA A 237 -22.39 12.52 0.73
CA ALA A 237 -23.17 13.37 -0.16
C ALA A 237 -22.51 13.56 -1.53
N ASN A 238 -21.19 13.71 -1.56
CA ASN A 238 -20.42 13.86 -2.79
C ASN A 238 -20.45 12.58 -3.66
N LEU A 239 -20.31 11.40 -3.05
CA LEU A 239 -20.27 10.13 -3.78
C LEU A 239 -21.65 9.66 -4.23
N THR A 240 -22.67 9.82 -3.37
CA THR A 240 -24.01 9.25 -3.58
C THR A 240 -24.99 10.21 -4.24
N ALA A 241 -24.65 11.51 -4.28
CA ALA A 241 -25.58 12.60 -4.60
C ALA A 241 -26.83 12.68 -3.68
N ASP A 242 -26.79 12.02 -2.52
CA ASP A 242 -27.80 12.12 -1.46
C ASP A 242 -27.43 13.21 -0.43
N ALA A 243 -28.36 13.58 0.45
CA ALA A 243 -28.13 14.58 1.48
C ALA A 243 -27.14 14.07 2.54
N ALA A 244 -26.18 14.91 2.95
CA ALA A 244 -25.23 14.59 4.03
C ALA A 244 -25.93 14.16 5.33
N SER A 245 -27.09 14.75 5.64
CA SER A 245 -27.92 14.40 6.81
C SER A 245 -28.43 12.95 6.79
N ASN A 246 -28.42 12.29 5.64
CA ASN A 246 -28.83 10.89 5.51
C ASN A 246 -27.69 9.90 5.77
N ALA A 247 -26.43 10.36 5.78
CA ALA A 247 -25.25 9.50 5.90
C ALA A 247 -25.26 8.69 7.20
N TRP A 248 -25.29 9.39 8.35
CA TRP A 248 -25.30 8.76 9.67
C TRP A 248 -26.48 7.82 9.91
N PRO A 249 -27.77 8.23 9.75
CA PRO A 249 -28.88 7.33 10.02
C PRO A 249 -28.91 6.11 9.10
N SER A 250 -28.48 6.24 7.83
CA SER A 250 -28.42 5.11 6.90
C SER A 250 -27.30 4.13 7.27
N PHE A 251 -26.12 4.66 7.60
CA PHE A 251 -24.99 3.86 8.04
C PHE A 251 -25.28 3.14 9.36
N LEU A 252 -25.79 3.85 10.36
CA LEU A 252 -26.11 3.29 11.68
C LEU A 252 -27.14 2.16 11.55
N ALA A 253 -28.21 2.37 10.78
CA ALA A 253 -29.20 1.32 10.52
C ALA A 253 -28.58 0.09 9.83
N ALA A 254 -27.62 0.29 8.91
CA ALA A 254 -26.91 -0.81 8.27
C ALA A 254 -25.99 -1.55 9.25
N ALA A 255 -25.29 -0.82 10.12
CA ALA A 255 -24.42 -1.39 11.16
C ALA A 255 -25.21 -2.23 12.18
N GLU A 256 -26.35 -1.72 12.66
CA GLU A 256 -27.25 -2.42 13.58
C GLU A 256 -27.90 -3.66 12.96
N ALA A 257 -28.06 -3.70 11.63
CA ALA A 257 -28.63 -4.82 10.90
C ALA A 257 -27.64 -5.99 10.68
N LEU A 258 -26.35 -5.83 11.00
CA LEU A 258 -25.35 -6.87 10.84
C LEU A 258 -25.59 -8.04 11.80
N SER A 259 -25.93 -9.21 11.25
CA SER A 259 -26.22 -10.42 12.04
C SER A 259 -25.08 -10.88 12.97
N ASN A 260 -23.82 -10.58 12.63
CA ASN A 260 -22.64 -10.91 13.43
C ASN A 260 -22.09 -9.71 14.22
N GLY A 261 -22.77 -8.55 14.16
CA GLY A 261 -22.25 -7.29 14.66
C GLY A 261 -20.95 -6.85 13.96
N ILE A 262 -20.26 -5.90 14.59
CA ILE A 262 -18.98 -5.36 14.12
C ILE A 262 -17.85 -6.08 14.85
N THR A 263 -17.14 -6.95 14.13
CA THR A 263 -16.09 -7.83 14.70
C THR A 263 -14.70 -7.56 14.14
N ASN A 264 -14.59 -6.69 13.13
CA ASN A 264 -13.36 -6.21 12.54
C ASN A 264 -13.63 -4.85 11.84
N ASP A 265 -12.61 -4.26 11.23
CA ASP A 265 -12.70 -2.97 10.51
C ASP A 265 -13.41 -3.04 9.15
N ASP A 266 -13.64 -4.24 8.59
CA ASP A 266 -14.43 -4.48 7.37
C ASP A 266 -15.77 -5.19 7.66
N PRO A 267 -16.65 -4.64 8.51
CA PRO A 267 -17.85 -5.34 8.94
C PRO A 267 -18.87 -5.58 7.80
N PHE A 268 -18.77 -4.85 6.69
CA PHE A 268 -19.64 -5.02 5.52
C PHE A 268 -19.00 -5.82 4.37
N GLY A 269 -17.76 -6.29 4.53
CA GLY A 269 -17.04 -7.02 3.47
C GLY A 269 -16.75 -6.16 2.24
N GLY A 270 -16.63 -4.84 2.41
CA GLY A 270 -16.42 -3.87 1.34
C GLY A 270 -15.09 -4.08 0.62
N ALA A 271 -14.07 -4.60 1.30
CA ALA A 271 -12.77 -4.89 0.71
C ALA A 271 -12.80 -6.05 -0.29
N ALA A 272 -13.83 -6.91 -0.26
CA ALA A 272 -13.93 -8.08 -1.13
C ALA A 272 -14.52 -7.77 -2.52
N GLN A 273 -14.80 -6.50 -2.85
CA GLN A 273 -15.50 -6.19 -4.09
C GLN A 273 -14.66 -6.49 -5.36
N PRO A 274 -15.29 -7.05 -6.42
CA PRO A 274 -14.60 -7.47 -7.65
C PRO A 274 -13.88 -6.35 -8.42
N ALA A 275 -14.18 -5.09 -8.15
CA ALA A 275 -13.52 -3.95 -8.81
C ALA A 275 -12.01 -3.89 -8.50
N GLN A 276 -11.59 -4.38 -7.33
CA GLN A 276 -10.17 -4.46 -6.97
C GLN A 276 -9.43 -5.60 -7.70
N LEU A 277 -10.13 -6.66 -8.14
CA LEU A 277 -9.54 -7.68 -9.01
C LEU A 277 -9.20 -7.12 -10.40
N ALA A 278 -9.92 -6.09 -10.88
CA ALA A 278 -9.64 -5.46 -12.18
C ALA A 278 -8.34 -4.62 -12.18
N HIS A 279 -7.83 -4.27 -10.99
CA HIS A 279 -6.61 -3.47 -10.79
C HIS A 279 -5.37 -4.33 -10.57
N LEU A 280 -5.54 -5.63 -10.34
CA LEU A 280 -4.43 -6.57 -10.46
C LEU A 280 -3.96 -6.57 -11.92
N ALA A 281 -2.64 -6.49 -12.14
CA ALA A 281 -2.08 -6.64 -13.48
C ALA A 281 -2.76 -7.83 -14.19
N PRO A 282 -3.18 -7.72 -15.47
CA PRO A 282 -4.01 -8.75 -16.13
C PRO A 282 -3.46 -10.17 -16.00
N TRP A 283 -2.14 -10.28 -15.88
CA TRP A 283 -1.44 -11.53 -15.66
C TRP A 283 -1.70 -12.19 -14.29
N THR A 284 -1.90 -11.42 -13.22
CA THR A 284 -2.22 -11.94 -11.88
C THR A 284 -3.64 -12.50 -11.84
N VAL A 285 -4.60 -11.83 -12.51
CA VAL A 285 -5.99 -12.33 -12.65
C VAL A 285 -6.05 -13.57 -13.54
N GLU A 286 -5.34 -13.57 -14.67
CA GLU A 286 -5.28 -14.73 -15.57
C GLU A 286 -4.59 -15.92 -14.89
N LEU A 287 -3.52 -15.70 -14.14
CA LEU A 287 -2.84 -16.74 -13.38
C LEU A 287 -3.72 -17.28 -12.25
N ALA A 288 -4.38 -16.40 -11.48
CA ALA A 288 -5.32 -16.79 -10.43
C ALA A 288 -6.49 -17.60 -11.01
N GLY A 289 -7.08 -17.14 -12.12
CA GLY A 289 -8.12 -17.85 -12.84
C GLY A 289 -7.68 -19.22 -13.34
N LYS A 290 -6.44 -19.34 -13.88
CA LYS A 290 -5.86 -20.62 -14.30
C LYS A 290 -5.63 -21.56 -13.14
N VAL A 291 -5.04 -21.08 -12.04
CA VAL A 291 -4.78 -21.90 -10.85
C VAL A 291 -6.10 -22.40 -10.26
N PHE A 292 -7.10 -21.52 -10.13
CA PHE A 292 -8.42 -21.86 -9.61
C PHE A 292 -9.15 -22.86 -10.51
N SER A 293 -9.10 -22.66 -11.83
CA SER A 293 -9.70 -23.60 -12.80
C SER A 293 -9.04 -24.98 -12.75
N VAL A 294 -7.72 -25.05 -12.56
CA VAL A 294 -6.97 -26.32 -12.42
C VAL A 294 -7.36 -27.04 -11.13
N ILE A 295 -7.49 -26.31 -10.02
CA ILE A 295 -7.94 -26.88 -8.75
C ILE A 295 -9.35 -27.46 -8.88
N LEU A 296 -10.29 -26.69 -9.45
CA LEU A 296 -11.67 -27.15 -9.66
C LEU A 296 -11.76 -28.37 -10.58
N ALA A 297 -10.98 -28.38 -11.67
CA ALA A 297 -10.95 -29.51 -12.60
C ALA A 297 -10.40 -30.78 -11.94
N ASP A 298 -9.37 -30.65 -11.09
CA ASP A 298 -8.77 -31.79 -10.40
C ASP A 298 -9.65 -32.32 -9.26
N ILE A 299 -10.36 -31.44 -8.55
CA ILE A 299 -11.38 -31.82 -7.56
C ILE A 299 -12.53 -32.56 -8.25
N ALA A 300 -13.05 -32.02 -9.36
CA ALA A 300 -14.12 -32.65 -10.13
C ALA A 300 -13.70 -34.02 -10.71
N ALA A 301 -12.42 -34.19 -11.01
CA ALA A 301 -11.84 -35.46 -11.46
C ALA A 301 -11.50 -36.43 -10.32
N GLY A 302 -11.75 -36.08 -9.04
CA GLY A 302 -11.48 -36.93 -7.89
C GLY A 302 -10.00 -37.21 -7.64
N LYS A 303 -9.11 -36.30 -8.05
CA LYS A 303 -7.67 -36.47 -7.86
C LYS A 303 -7.28 -36.34 -6.39
N GLN A 304 -6.22 -37.04 -6.00
CA GLN A 304 -5.68 -36.94 -4.64
C GLN A 304 -4.89 -35.63 -4.46
N GLU A 305 -4.78 -35.14 -3.22
CA GLU A 305 -4.17 -33.85 -2.87
C GLU A 305 -2.78 -33.65 -3.48
N HIS A 306 -1.91 -34.67 -3.43
CA HIS A 306 -0.56 -34.58 -3.99
C HIS A 306 -0.56 -34.35 -5.52
N GLN A 307 -1.61 -34.81 -6.22
CA GLN A 307 -1.79 -34.62 -7.66
C GLN A 307 -2.33 -33.22 -7.96
N ILE A 308 -3.26 -32.71 -7.13
CA ILE A 308 -3.76 -31.33 -7.23
C ILE A 308 -2.60 -30.34 -7.06
N VAL A 309 -1.77 -30.54 -6.04
CA VAL A 309 -0.57 -29.70 -5.79
C VAL A 309 0.42 -29.77 -6.97
N ALA A 310 0.61 -30.95 -7.56
CA ALA A 310 1.47 -31.10 -8.73
C ALA A 310 0.92 -30.34 -9.96
N SER A 311 -0.39 -30.40 -10.22
CA SER A 311 -1.05 -29.67 -11.31
C SER A 311 -0.98 -28.16 -11.12
N VAL A 312 -1.20 -27.67 -9.90
CA VAL A 312 -1.07 -26.24 -9.57
C VAL A 312 0.36 -25.75 -9.81
N ARG A 313 1.36 -26.53 -9.36
CA ARG A 313 2.77 -26.21 -9.61
C ARG A 313 3.10 -26.16 -11.10
N ALA A 314 2.55 -27.09 -11.89
CA ALA A 314 2.73 -27.10 -13.34
C ALA A 314 2.08 -25.88 -14.01
N ALA A 315 0.88 -25.48 -13.59
CA ALA A 315 0.19 -24.29 -14.10
C ALA A 315 0.99 -23.00 -13.83
N MET A 316 1.61 -22.90 -12.64
CA MET A 316 2.48 -21.78 -12.27
C MET A 316 3.79 -21.74 -13.07
N VAL A 317 4.38 -22.89 -13.40
CA VAL A 317 5.64 -22.99 -14.17
C VAL A 317 5.43 -22.80 -15.67
N GLY A 318 4.34 -23.34 -16.24
CA GLY A 318 4.00 -23.19 -17.65
C GLY A 318 3.79 -21.72 -18.06
N ALA A 319 3.24 -20.90 -17.15
CA ALA A 319 3.09 -19.46 -17.34
C ALA A 319 4.43 -18.70 -17.51
N ARG A 320 5.54 -19.22 -16.96
CA ARG A 320 6.88 -18.61 -17.10
C ARG A 320 7.52 -18.88 -18.47
N SER A 321 7.22 -20.01 -19.10
CA SER A 321 7.85 -20.40 -20.38
C SER A 321 7.29 -19.67 -21.61
N ALA A 322 6.04 -19.21 -21.57
CA ALA A 322 5.45 -18.41 -22.64
C ALA A 322 6.18 -17.06 -22.86
N LYS A 323 6.94 -16.59 -21.86
CA LYS A 323 7.73 -15.35 -21.91
C LYS A 323 8.95 -15.43 -22.86
N HIS A 324 9.33 -16.61 -23.33
CA HIS A 324 10.50 -16.79 -24.21
C HIS A 324 10.14 -17.07 -25.68
N ALA A 325 8.86 -17.24 -26.01
CA ALA A 325 8.42 -17.49 -27.39
C ALA A 325 7.99 -16.23 -28.16
N GLY A 326 7.88 -15.07 -27.50
CA GLY A 326 7.30 -13.83 -28.06
C GLY A 326 8.27 -12.85 -28.73
N ALA A 327 9.56 -13.14 -28.84
CA ALA A 327 10.52 -12.26 -29.52
C ALA A 327 10.48 -12.50 -31.04
N ALA A 328 9.42 -12.04 -31.70
CA ALA A 328 9.34 -12.01 -33.15
C ALA A 328 10.26 -10.91 -33.71
N VAL A 329 11.24 -11.32 -34.51
CA VAL A 329 12.17 -10.50 -35.28
C VAL A 329 11.40 -9.55 -36.20
N CYS A 330 11.33 -8.27 -35.86
CA CYS A 330 10.75 -7.25 -36.73
C CYS A 330 11.84 -6.69 -37.66
N GLN A 331 11.75 -7.03 -38.95
CA GLN A 331 12.61 -6.49 -39.99
C GLN A 331 12.37 -4.98 -40.16
N THR A 332 13.41 -4.19 -39.90
CA THR A 332 13.42 -2.74 -40.08
C THR A 332 13.42 -2.38 -41.56
N ARG A 333 12.28 -1.98 -42.11
CA ARG A 333 12.22 -1.16 -43.34
C ARG A 333 11.91 0.28 -42.96
N SER A 334 12.95 1.12 -42.95
CA SER A 334 12.83 2.55 -42.74
C SER A 334 11.97 3.20 -43.82
N ARG A 335 10.91 3.94 -43.44
CA ARG A 335 10.32 4.97 -44.28
C ARG A 335 10.58 6.33 -43.65
N ARG A 336 11.40 7.11 -44.34
CA ARG A 336 11.84 8.46 -44.00
C ARG A 336 10.65 9.43 -44.20
N LEU A 337 10.23 10.13 -43.15
CA LEU A 337 9.25 11.21 -43.23
C LEU A 337 9.85 12.38 -44.03
N ARG A 338 9.15 12.85 -45.07
CA ARG A 338 9.48 14.09 -45.80
C ARG A 338 8.52 15.22 -45.38
N PRO A 339 9.02 16.46 -45.21
CA PRO A 339 8.18 17.59 -44.83
C PRO A 339 7.35 18.12 -46.02
N PRO A 340 6.23 18.82 -45.75
CA PRO A 340 5.29 19.28 -46.77
C PRO A 340 5.86 20.44 -47.61
N ALA A 341 5.63 20.39 -48.92
CA ALA A 341 6.00 21.46 -49.84
C ALA A 341 5.10 22.70 -49.63
N ARG A 342 5.72 23.88 -49.56
CA ARG A 342 5.03 25.18 -49.67
C ARG A 342 4.59 25.39 -51.12
N ALA A 343 3.42 26.00 -51.29
CA ALA A 343 2.92 26.44 -52.58
C ALA A 343 3.66 27.70 -53.10
N ALA A 344 3.78 27.75 -54.43
CA ALA A 344 4.47 28.70 -55.31
C ALA A 344 5.99 28.51 -55.45
#